data_AF-A0A5J5ET82-F1
#
_entry.id   AF-A0A5J5ET82-F1
#
_cell.length_a   1.000
_cell.length_b   1.000
_cell.length_c   1.000
_cell.angle_alpha   90.00
_cell.angle_beta   90.00
_cell.angle_gamma   90.00
#
_symmetry.space_group_name_H-M   'P 1'
#
loop_
_entity.id
_entity.type
_entity.pdbx_description
1 polymer ?
#
loop_
_entity_poly.entity_id
_entity_poly.type
_entity_poly.pdbx_seq_one_letter_code
_entity_poly.pdbx_strand_id
1 'polypeptide(L)'
;MNAYFSAFKSFTYDSKVAPESEFQRLTNARHWKEGSKTYKRHRRAFLSALATQTLSAVHRFFVETYPFPSYDPTANPKLEFERLAKARRWNPRRKAYHKAKADFDRAFQKEFGAQVLDFFEEHEGGEGDGAFVYDARRSAVEQLYELADIRGWGWRSQEWRNAKLEFYDAIAADFNNTFGHDGESVSEENMAGWHFLCVVLGVDHGNATTPAECANLVKDKHVNIYDILDFVRDGMPQHRPLKFHETVKDLSDYSYGCVPPRIYPLDRARRGSLVFVLRGISKFHKLLKPGQGPVPAAGSAPA
;
A
#
# COMPACT_ATOMS: atom_id res chain seq x y z
N MET A 1 20.58 -0.78 -8.21
CA MET A 1 21.43 -0.32 -7.09
C MET A 1 22.90 -0.66 -7.27
N ASN A 2 23.28 -1.92 -7.58
CA ASN A 2 24.68 -2.30 -7.82
C ASN A 2 25.39 -1.42 -8.86
N ALA A 3 24.73 -1.08 -9.97
CA ALA A 3 25.30 -0.22 -11.01
C ALA A 3 25.60 1.22 -10.55
N TYR A 4 24.82 1.76 -9.60
CA TYR A 4 25.08 3.09 -9.04
C TYR A 4 26.33 3.06 -8.15
N PHE A 5 26.38 2.12 -7.20
CA PHE A 5 27.48 2.06 -6.25
C PHE A 5 28.79 1.56 -6.88
N SER A 6 28.73 0.74 -7.93
CA SER A 6 29.93 0.29 -8.66
C SER A 6 30.71 1.43 -9.34
N ALA A 7 30.08 2.58 -9.56
CA ALA A 7 30.76 3.79 -10.02
C ALA A 7 31.77 4.35 -9.00
N PHE A 8 31.72 3.91 -7.74
CA PHE A 8 32.59 4.36 -6.66
C PHE A 8 33.57 3.26 -6.27
N LYS A 9 34.69 3.14 -6.99
CA LYS A 9 35.69 2.05 -6.81
C LYS A 9 36.20 1.82 -5.38
N SER A 10 36.22 2.86 -4.55
CA SER A 10 36.65 2.77 -3.14
C SER A 10 35.51 2.52 -2.14
N PHE A 11 34.29 2.32 -2.63
CA PHE A 11 33.11 2.05 -1.81
C PHE A 11 32.58 0.65 -2.12
N THR A 12 32.68 -0.24 -1.15
CA THR A 12 32.13 -1.60 -1.26
C THR A 12 30.67 -1.56 -0.85
N TYR A 13 29.74 -1.56 -1.81
CA TYR A 13 28.31 -1.62 -1.53
C TYR A 13 27.95 -2.89 -0.76
N ASP A 14 27.27 -2.71 0.36
CA ASP A 14 26.69 -3.79 1.14
C ASP A 14 25.21 -3.91 0.79
N SER A 15 24.88 -4.89 -0.06
CA SER A 15 23.50 -5.14 -0.48
C SER A 15 22.58 -5.61 0.66
N LYS A 16 23.13 -5.86 1.85
CA LYS A 16 22.38 -6.29 3.05
C LYS A 16 21.84 -5.13 3.86
N VAL A 17 22.31 -3.91 3.57
CA VAL A 17 21.90 -2.68 4.24
C VAL A 17 20.93 -1.95 3.30
N ALA A 18 19.89 -1.33 3.87
CA ALA A 18 18.90 -0.58 3.09
C ALA A 18 19.62 0.37 2.10
N PRO A 19 19.21 0.45 0.82
CA PRO A 19 19.92 1.27 -0.18
C PRO A 19 20.12 2.72 0.26
N GLU A 20 19.18 3.29 1.00
CA GLU A 20 19.27 4.64 1.57
C GLU A 20 20.37 4.72 2.66
N SER A 21 20.45 3.73 3.54
CA SER A 21 21.52 3.63 4.54
C SER A 21 22.90 3.46 3.89
N GLU A 22 22.98 2.72 2.78
CA GLU A 22 24.21 2.62 1.98
C GLU A 22 24.55 3.92 1.26
N PHE A 23 23.55 4.64 0.76
CA PHE A 23 23.75 5.98 0.22
C PHE A 23 24.26 6.92 1.30
N GLN A 24 23.73 6.86 2.52
CA GLN A 24 24.22 7.64 3.65
C GLN A 24 25.64 7.23 4.06
N ARG A 25 25.98 5.94 4.02
CA ARG A 25 27.35 5.47 4.26
C ARG A 25 28.31 6.01 3.20
N LEU A 26 27.89 6.02 1.94
CA LEU A 26 28.65 6.60 0.84
C LEU A 26 28.82 8.11 1.01
N THR A 27 27.76 8.84 1.38
CA THR A 27 27.83 10.31 1.58
C THR A 27 28.79 10.66 2.71
N ASN A 28 28.77 9.88 3.80
CA ASN A 28 29.70 10.01 4.91
C ASN A 28 31.14 9.71 4.48
N ALA A 29 31.38 8.58 3.80
CA ALA A 29 32.71 8.18 3.32
C ALA A 29 33.31 9.16 2.30
N ARG A 30 32.47 9.90 1.57
CA ARG A 30 32.88 10.91 0.60
C ARG A 30 32.84 12.34 1.15
N HIS A 31 32.48 12.51 2.42
CA HIS A 31 32.30 13.81 3.08
C HIS A 31 31.38 14.77 2.30
N TRP A 32 30.33 14.24 1.68
CA TRP A 32 29.35 15.09 0.99
C TRP A 32 28.45 15.78 2.01
N LYS A 33 28.66 17.09 2.18
CA LYS A 33 27.77 17.89 3.01
C LYS A 33 26.34 17.85 2.46
N GLU A 34 25.38 17.53 3.32
CA GLU A 34 23.96 17.52 2.96
C GLU A 34 23.54 18.86 2.35
N GLY A 35 22.74 18.80 1.29
CA GLY A 35 22.28 19.98 0.55
C GLY A 35 23.33 20.63 -0.38
N SER A 36 24.60 20.20 -0.36
CA SER A 36 25.63 20.65 -1.31
C SER A 36 25.29 20.29 -2.76
N LYS A 37 25.91 20.98 -3.73
CA LYS A 37 25.72 20.68 -5.17
C LYS A 37 26.09 19.22 -5.50
N THR A 38 27.20 18.74 -4.92
CA THR A 38 27.68 17.37 -5.09
C THR A 38 26.71 16.35 -4.49
N TYR A 39 26.26 16.56 -3.24
CA TYR A 39 25.25 15.71 -2.59
C TYR A 39 23.98 15.61 -3.44
N LYS A 40 23.42 16.74 -3.86
CA LYS A 40 22.18 16.78 -4.66
C LYS A 40 22.33 16.05 -6.00
N ARG A 41 23.48 16.18 -6.67
CA ARG A 41 23.76 15.46 -7.93
C ARG A 41 23.76 13.94 -7.70
N HIS A 42 24.50 13.48 -6.69
CA HIS A 42 24.64 12.05 -6.42
C HIS A 42 23.36 11.45 -5.83
N ARG A 43 22.61 12.22 -5.01
CA ARG A 43 21.28 11.86 -4.53
C ARG A 43 20.31 11.66 -5.68
N ARG A 44 20.27 12.58 -6.65
CA ARG A 44 19.42 12.42 -7.84
C ARG A 44 19.77 11.17 -8.64
N ALA A 45 21.05 10.92 -8.87
CA ALA A 45 21.50 9.72 -9.60
C ALA A 45 21.21 8.42 -8.82
N PHE A 46 21.32 8.44 -7.49
CA PHE A 46 20.93 7.35 -6.61
C PHE A 46 19.42 7.07 -6.70
N LEU A 47 18.59 8.11 -6.53
CA LEU A 47 17.13 7.99 -6.61
C LEU A 47 16.68 7.57 -8.00
N SER A 48 17.35 8.02 -9.06
CA SER A 48 17.11 7.55 -10.42
C SER A 48 17.44 6.07 -10.57
N ALA A 49 18.60 5.62 -10.07
CA ALA A 49 18.95 4.19 -10.10
C ALA A 49 18.00 3.34 -9.24
N LEU A 50 17.49 3.89 -8.14
CA LEU A 50 16.48 3.26 -7.29
C LEU A 50 15.16 3.13 -8.04
N ALA A 51 14.64 4.23 -8.61
CA ALA A 51 13.41 4.26 -9.40
C ALA A 51 13.45 3.34 -10.63
N THR A 52 14.60 3.27 -11.32
CA THR A 52 14.79 2.35 -12.44
C THR A 52 14.78 0.90 -11.98
N GLN A 53 15.33 0.60 -10.82
CA GLN A 53 15.37 -0.78 -10.31
C GLN A 53 14.04 -1.22 -9.68
N THR A 54 13.33 -0.33 -8.99
CA THR A 54 12.07 -0.68 -8.31
C THR A 54 10.87 -0.58 -9.24
N LEU A 55 11.01 0.02 -10.43
CA LEU A 55 9.94 0.27 -11.40
C LEU A 55 8.70 1.01 -10.84
N SER A 56 8.82 1.57 -9.62
CA SER A 56 7.77 2.28 -8.90
C SER A 56 7.29 3.50 -9.69
N ALA A 57 5.99 3.53 -9.97
CA ALA A 57 5.34 4.63 -10.67
C ALA A 57 5.41 5.93 -9.86
N VAL A 58 5.31 5.83 -8.53
CA VAL A 58 5.47 6.92 -7.57
C VAL A 58 6.91 7.44 -7.57
N HIS A 59 7.93 6.57 -7.56
CA HIS A 59 9.30 7.03 -7.68
C HIS A 59 9.55 7.74 -9.01
N ARG A 60 9.05 7.21 -10.13
CA ARG A 60 9.12 7.90 -11.43
C ARG A 60 8.40 9.24 -11.41
N PHE A 61 7.27 9.36 -10.72
CA PHE A 61 6.60 10.64 -10.53
C PHE A 61 7.53 11.68 -9.89
N PHE A 62 8.22 11.35 -8.81
CA PHE A 62 9.09 12.30 -8.10
C PHE A 62 10.46 12.55 -8.75
N VAL A 63 10.96 11.60 -9.54
CA VAL A 63 12.30 11.69 -10.14
C VAL A 63 12.25 12.19 -11.57
N GLU A 64 11.25 11.78 -12.34
CA GLU A 64 11.16 12.01 -13.79
C GLU A 64 10.06 13.03 -14.14
N THR A 65 8.82 12.77 -13.72
CA THR A 65 7.66 13.59 -14.12
C THR A 65 7.66 14.96 -13.44
N TYR A 66 7.89 14.97 -12.13
CA TYR A 66 7.97 16.18 -11.31
C TYR A 66 9.23 16.15 -10.44
N PRO A 67 10.42 16.39 -11.03
CA PRO A 67 11.69 16.25 -10.33
C PRO A 67 11.71 17.01 -9.00
N PHE A 68 11.88 16.27 -7.91
CA PHE A 68 11.93 16.79 -6.55
C PHE A 68 13.30 16.43 -5.92
N PRO A 69 14.30 17.33 -5.96
CA PRO A 69 15.66 17.00 -5.53
C PRO A 69 15.83 16.59 -4.06
N SER A 70 14.86 16.93 -3.23
CA SER A 70 14.79 16.56 -1.81
C SER A 70 13.77 15.44 -1.54
N TYR A 71 13.39 14.71 -2.59
CA TYR A 71 12.52 13.55 -2.47
C TYR A 71 13.17 12.49 -1.59
N ASP A 72 12.43 12.07 -0.58
CA ASP A 72 12.78 10.94 0.27
C ASP A 72 11.93 9.72 -0.14
N PRO A 73 12.52 8.71 -0.78
CA PRO A 73 11.80 7.52 -1.24
C PRO A 73 11.32 6.64 -0.08
N THR A 74 11.82 6.87 1.13
CA THR A 74 11.40 6.15 2.34
C THR A 74 10.26 6.85 3.07
N ALA A 75 9.99 8.11 2.72
CA ALA A 75 8.91 8.89 3.30
C ALA A 75 7.58 8.61 2.58
N ASN A 76 6.50 8.94 3.28
CA ASN A 76 5.15 8.88 2.76
C ASN A 76 5.01 9.59 1.41
N PRO A 77 4.64 8.89 0.33
CA PRO A 77 4.52 9.52 -0.98
C PRO A 77 3.54 10.70 -1.02
N LYS A 78 2.44 10.65 -0.26
CA LYS A 78 1.49 11.76 -0.18
C LYS A 78 2.12 12.97 0.53
N LEU A 79 2.88 12.77 1.61
CA LEU A 79 3.62 13.87 2.26
C LEU A 79 4.75 14.39 1.38
N GLU A 80 5.42 13.53 0.61
CA GLU A 80 6.42 13.95 -0.37
C GLU A 80 5.78 14.77 -1.49
N PHE A 81 4.55 14.44 -1.91
CA PHE A 81 3.77 15.28 -2.82
C PHE A 81 3.43 16.64 -2.20
N GLU A 82 3.01 16.67 -0.93
CA GLU A 82 2.77 17.93 -0.22
C GLU A 82 4.04 18.78 -0.08
N ARG A 83 5.18 18.15 0.23
CA ARG A 83 6.49 18.81 0.29
C ARG A 83 6.90 19.35 -1.08
N LEU A 84 6.69 18.59 -2.15
CA LEU A 84 6.89 19.04 -3.52
C LEU A 84 5.99 20.24 -3.84
N ALA A 85 4.69 20.16 -3.54
CA ALA A 85 3.73 21.23 -3.77
C ALA A 85 4.14 22.51 -3.02
N LYS A 86 4.55 22.38 -1.75
CA LYS A 86 5.08 23.48 -0.94
C LYS A 86 6.37 24.06 -1.53
N ALA A 87 7.32 23.21 -1.93
CA ALA A 87 8.59 23.63 -2.53
C ALA A 87 8.38 24.35 -3.87
N ARG A 88 7.39 23.95 -4.64
CA ARG A 88 6.98 24.58 -5.91
C ARG A 88 6.05 25.79 -5.72
N ARG A 89 5.65 26.09 -4.47
CA ARG A 89 4.66 27.13 -4.11
C ARG A 89 3.35 26.97 -4.90
N TRP A 90 2.93 25.74 -5.13
CA TRP A 90 1.67 25.46 -5.81
C TRP A 90 0.49 25.85 -4.93
N ASN A 91 -0.44 26.60 -5.53
CA ASN A 91 -1.69 26.97 -4.89
C ASN A 91 -2.76 25.92 -5.27
N PRO A 92 -3.45 25.31 -4.29
CA PRO A 92 -4.49 24.31 -4.54
C PRO A 92 -5.64 24.76 -5.44
N ARG A 93 -5.81 26.07 -5.69
CA ARG A 93 -6.82 26.63 -6.60
C ARG A 93 -6.33 26.78 -8.05
N ARG A 94 -5.07 26.46 -8.34
CA ARG A 94 -4.46 26.65 -9.67
C ARG A 94 -4.44 25.33 -10.43
N LYS A 95 -4.68 25.41 -11.74
CA LYS A 95 -4.65 24.25 -12.67
C LYS A 95 -3.38 23.41 -12.56
N ALA A 96 -2.22 24.05 -12.35
CA ALA A 96 -0.94 23.35 -12.21
C ALA A 96 -0.91 22.37 -11.01
N TYR A 97 -1.49 22.76 -9.87
CA TYR A 97 -1.61 21.88 -8.70
C TYR A 97 -2.51 20.69 -9.01
N HIS A 98 -3.70 20.95 -9.57
CA HIS A 98 -4.64 19.88 -9.90
C HIS A 98 -4.07 18.89 -10.91
N LYS A 99 -3.37 19.37 -11.95
CA LYS A 99 -2.69 18.49 -12.91
C LYS A 99 -1.65 17.62 -12.20
N ALA A 100 -0.76 18.21 -11.41
CA ALA A 100 0.28 17.46 -10.71
C ALA A 100 -0.30 16.47 -9.69
N LYS A 101 -1.36 16.86 -8.97
CA LYS A 101 -2.08 16.00 -8.03
C LYS A 101 -2.72 14.82 -8.77
N ALA A 102 -3.37 15.05 -9.90
CA ALA A 102 -3.95 13.99 -10.71
C ALA A 102 -2.87 13.05 -11.28
N ASP A 103 -1.73 13.59 -11.74
CA ASP A 103 -0.61 12.78 -12.22
C ASP A 103 -0.01 11.93 -11.08
N PHE A 104 0.12 12.50 -9.88
CA PHE A 104 0.56 11.80 -8.68
C PHE A 104 -0.43 10.70 -8.30
N ASP A 105 -1.72 11.02 -8.24
CA ASP A 105 -2.77 10.07 -7.89
C ASP A 105 -2.78 8.90 -8.85
N ARG A 106 -2.63 9.13 -10.16
CA ARG A 106 -2.52 8.04 -11.14
C ARG A 106 -1.27 7.19 -10.93
N ALA A 107 -0.11 7.81 -10.65
CA ALA A 107 1.10 7.06 -10.33
C ALA A 107 0.95 6.24 -9.03
N PHE A 108 0.31 6.84 -8.04
CA PHE A 108 0.05 6.25 -6.74
C PHE A 108 -0.95 5.09 -6.83
N GLN A 109 -2.06 5.27 -7.55
CA GLN A 109 -3.05 4.23 -7.81
C GLN A 109 -2.47 3.09 -8.63
N LYS A 110 -1.68 3.39 -9.67
CA LYS A 110 -0.99 2.38 -10.46
C LYS A 110 -0.10 1.46 -9.61
N GLU A 111 0.42 1.98 -8.50
CA GLU A 111 1.30 1.24 -7.61
C GLU A 111 0.59 0.61 -6.41
N PHE A 112 -0.51 1.21 -5.94
CA PHE A 112 -1.14 0.89 -4.66
C PHE A 112 -2.67 0.74 -4.69
N GLY A 113 -3.27 0.41 -5.82
CA GLY A 113 -4.74 0.28 -5.87
C GLY A 113 -5.38 0.20 -7.24
N ALA A 114 -4.67 -0.28 -8.26
CA ALA A 114 -5.17 -0.21 -9.64
C ALA A 114 -6.43 -1.06 -9.79
N GLN A 115 -6.44 -2.27 -9.23
CA GLN A 115 -7.55 -3.20 -9.38
C GLN A 115 -8.74 -2.81 -8.49
N VAL A 116 -8.49 -2.28 -7.29
CA VAL A 116 -9.55 -1.72 -6.44
C VAL A 116 -10.15 -0.48 -7.08
N LEU A 117 -9.35 0.36 -7.74
CA LEU A 117 -9.84 1.48 -8.52
C LEU A 117 -10.71 1.01 -9.68
N ASP A 118 -10.21 0.08 -10.51
CA ASP A 118 -10.96 -0.48 -11.64
C ASP A 118 -12.31 -1.03 -11.17
N PHE A 119 -12.32 -1.79 -10.05
CA PHE A 119 -13.55 -2.26 -9.42
C PHE A 119 -14.51 -1.12 -9.10
N PHE A 120 -14.04 -0.06 -8.46
CA PHE A 120 -14.93 1.05 -8.11
C PHE A 120 -15.37 1.83 -9.34
N GLU A 121 -14.50 2.08 -10.32
CA GLU A 121 -14.83 2.78 -11.57
C GLU A 121 -15.92 2.05 -12.38
N GLU A 122 -15.87 0.72 -12.44
CA GLU A 122 -16.93 -0.10 -13.05
C GLU A 122 -18.28 0.05 -12.34
N HIS A 123 -18.24 0.41 -11.06
CA HIS A 123 -19.40 0.64 -10.22
C HIS A 123 -19.65 2.13 -9.92
N GLU A 124 -18.91 3.04 -10.56
CA GLU A 124 -19.14 4.48 -10.46
C GLU A 124 -20.33 4.87 -11.34
N GLY A 125 -21.02 5.94 -10.96
CA GLY A 125 -22.19 6.45 -11.68
C GLY A 125 -23.55 5.99 -11.16
N GLY A 126 -24.61 6.60 -11.69
CA GLY A 126 -25.99 6.47 -11.24
C GLY A 126 -26.81 7.67 -11.74
N GLU A 127 -28.11 7.51 -11.98
CA GLU A 127 -28.99 8.62 -12.35
C GLU A 127 -29.45 9.38 -11.08
N GLY A 128 -29.30 10.70 -11.08
CA GLY A 128 -29.78 11.59 -10.00
C GLY A 128 -28.79 11.85 -8.85
N ASP A 129 -29.31 12.22 -7.67
CA ASP A 129 -28.56 12.66 -6.48
C ASP A 129 -27.77 11.55 -5.74
N GLY A 130 -27.68 10.34 -6.34
CA GLY A 130 -27.09 9.13 -5.73
C GLY A 130 -25.79 8.64 -6.37
N ALA A 131 -25.01 9.51 -7.03
CA ALA A 131 -23.76 9.10 -7.66
C ALA A 131 -22.69 8.76 -6.61
N PHE A 132 -22.22 7.50 -6.61
CA PHE A 132 -21.05 7.10 -5.84
C PHE A 132 -19.77 7.56 -6.54
N VAL A 133 -18.83 8.10 -5.78
CA VAL A 133 -17.51 8.54 -6.26
C VAL A 133 -16.45 7.98 -5.32
N TYR A 134 -15.50 7.21 -5.86
CA TYR A 134 -14.45 6.60 -5.06
C TYR A 134 -13.40 7.63 -4.62
N ASP A 135 -13.12 7.68 -3.32
CA ASP A 135 -12.04 8.44 -2.72
C ASP A 135 -10.94 7.49 -2.23
N ALA A 136 -9.86 7.40 -2.99
CA ALA A 136 -8.67 6.61 -2.66
C ALA A 136 -7.94 7.07 -1.37
N ARG A 137 -8.46 8.05 -0.61
CA ARG A 137 -7.96 8.41 0.73
C ARG A 137 -8.74 7.77 1.86
N ARG A 138 -9.90 7.18 1.57
CA ARG A 138 -10.76 6.50 2.54
C ARG A 138 -10.56 4.99 2.46
N SER A 139 -10.98 4.25 3.48
CA SER A 139 -10.90 2.79 3.46
C SER A 139 -11.70 2.23 2.29
N ALA A 140 -11.10 1.34 1.51
CA ALA A 140 -11.79 0.67 0.41
C ALA A 140 -12.95 -0.20 0.94
N VAL A 141 -12.81 -0.77 2.14
CA VAL A 141 -13.88 -1.56 2.77
C VAL A 141 -15.07 -0.68 3.11
N GLU A 142 -14.86 0.47 3.75
CA GLU A 142 -15.95 1.41 4.07
C GLU A 142 -16.71 1.83 2.81
N GLN A 143 -15.96 2.13 1.75
CA GLN A 143 -16.51 2.56 0.47
C GLN A 143 -17.26 1.46 -0.29
N LEU A 144 -16.87 0.19 -0.14
CA LEU A 144 -17.65 -0.94 -0.68
C LEU A 144 -19.04 -1.01 -0.02
N TYR A 145 -19.13 -0.81 1.30
CA TYR A 145 -20.41 -0.83 2.00
C TYR A 145 -21.26 0.40 1.65
N GLU A 146 -20.66 1.59 1.56
CA GLU A 146 -21.33 2.81 1.10
C GLU A 146 -21.89 2.64 -0.32
N LEU A 147 -21.10 2.06 -1.24
CA LEU A 147 -21.56 1.72 -2.58
C LEU A 147 -22.76 0.78 -2.54
N ALA A 148 -22.71 -0.28 -1.72
CA ALA A 148 -23.83 -1.21 -1.59
C ALA A 148 -25.10 -0.55 -1.07
N ASP A 149 -24.97 0.35 -0.09
CA ASP A 149 -26.09 1.12 0.45
C ASP A 149 -26.70 2.05 -0.61
N ILE A 150 -25.88 2.80 -1.35
CA ILE A 150 -26.30 3.68 -2.43
C ILE A 150 -27.00 2.90 -3.55
N ARG A 151 -26.50 1.71 -3.88
CA ARG A 151 -27.05 0.84 -4.92
C ARG A 151 -28.25 0.01 -4.44
N GLY A 152 -28.61 0.09 -3.16
CA GLY A 152 -29.70 -0.70 -2.57
C GLY A 152 -29.43 -2.20 -2.59
N TRP A 153 -28.17 -2.63 -2.61
CA TRP A 153 -27.81 -4.04 -2.62
C TRP A 153 -28.01 -4.65 -1.23
N GLY A 154 -29.13 -5.35 -1.05
CA GLY A 154 -29.38 -6.08 0.18
C GLY A 154 -28.29 -7.11 0.47
N TRP A 155 -27.96 -7.34 1.74
CA TRP A 155 -26.88 -8.25 2.15
C TRP A 155 -27.03 -9.72 1.70
N ARG A 156 -28.23 -10.13 1.26
CA ARG A 156 -28.51 -11.44 0.67
C ARG A 156 -28.61 -11.42 -0.86
N SER A 157 -28.57 -10.25 -1.47
CA SER A 157 -28.76 -10.09 -2.91
C SER A 157 -27.59 -10.69 -3.67
N GLN A 158 -27.84 -11.05 -4.93
CA GLN A 158 -26.80 -11.63 -5.78
C GLN A 158 -25.77 -10.57 -6.18
N GLU A 159 -26.22 -9.34 -6.38
CA GLU A 159 -25.43 -8.15 -6.68
C GLU A 159 -24.40 -7.90 -5.57
N TRP A 160 -24.82 -7.84 -4.30
CA TRP A 160 -23.90 -7.69 -3.18
C TRP A 160 -22.85 -8.80 -3.13
N ARG A 161 -23.27 -10.06 -3.35
CA ARG A 161 -22.34 -11.20 -3.34
C ARG A 161 -21.32 -11.11 -4.46
N ASN A 162 -21.75 -10.79 -5.67
CA ASN A 162 -20.87 -10.65 -6.84
C ASN A 162 -19.89 -9.49 -6.63
N ALA A 163 -20.39 -8.29 -6.31
CA ALA A 163 -19.56 -7.11 -6.08
C ALA A 163 -18.55 -7.34 -4.96
N LYS A 164 -18.95 -8.00 -3.88
CA LYS A 164 -18.04 -8.34 -2.78
C LYS A 164 -16.95 -9.34 -3.20
N LEU A 165 -17.27 -10.30 -4.06
CA LEU A 165 -16.29 -11.26 -4.59
C LEU A 165 -15.30 -10.60 -5.54
N GLU A 166 -15.77 -9.71 -6.41
CA GLU A 166 -14.94 -8.91 -7.32
C GLU A 166 -14.03 -7.98 -6.53
N PHE A 167 -14.57 -7.29 -5.52
CA PHE A 167 -13.78 -6.47 -4.60
C PHE A 167 -12.67 -7.27 -3.90
N TYR A 168 -12.97 -8.50 -3.46
CA TYR A 168 -11.95 -9.35 -2.83
C TYR A 168 -10.86 -9.80 -3.81
N ASP A 169 -11.21 -10.03 -5.08
CA ASP A 169 -10.22 -10.34 -6.10
C ASP A 169 -9.35 -9.13 -6.42
N ALA A 170 -9.96 -7.93 -6.50
CA ALA A 170 -9.25 -6.67 -6.65
C ALA A 170 -8.26 -6.42 -5.50
N ILE A 171 -8.68 -6.62 -4.26
CA ILE A 171 -7.80 -6.49 -3.08
C ILE A 171 -6.65 -7.50 -3.13
N ALA A 172 -6.91 -8.75 -3.54
CA ALA A 172 -5.86 -9.77 -3.68
C ALA A 172 -4.85 -9.38 -4.76
N ALA A 173 -5.35 -8.91 -5.90
CA ALA A 173 -4.53 -8.51 -7.02
C ALA A 173 -3.66 -7.31 -6.66
N ASP A 174 -4.22 -6.26 -6.06
CA ASP A 174 -3.45 -5.11 -5.60
C ASP A 174 -2.42 -5.50 -4.54
N PHE A 175 -2.80 -6.31 -3.54
CA PHE A 175 -1.86 -6.78 -2.53
C PHE A 175 -0.68 -7.53 -3.16
N ASN A 176 -0.96 -8.48 -4.07
CA ASN A 176 0.08 -9.28 -4.71
C ASN A 176 0.94 -8.46 -5.69
N ASN A 177 0.35 -7.47 -6.37
CA ASN A 177 1.09 -6.56 -7.25
C ASN A 177 2.02 -5.63 -6.46
N THR A 178 1.59 -5.20 -5.26
CA THR A 178 2.41 -4.34 -4.39
C THR A 178 3.49 -5.13 -3.64
N PHE A 179 3.17 -6.32 -3.13
CA PHE A 179 4.01 -7.05 -2.17
C PHE A 179 4.62 -8.34 -2.71
N GLY A 180 4.45 -8.59 -4.00
CA GLY A 180 4.93 -9.81 -4.65
C GLY A 180 3.88 -10.92 -4.68
N HIS A 181 3.99 -11.73 -5.72
CA HIS A 181 3.22 -12.93 -5.98
C HIS A 181 4.04 -14.20 -5.64
N ASP A 182 3.55 -15.35 -6.11
CA ASP A 182 3.93 -16.72 -5.69
C ASP A 182 5.39 -16.93 -5.26
N GLY A 183 5.52 -17.72 -4.19
CA GLY A 183 6.75 -17.94 -3.42
C GLY A 183 7.94 -18.54 -4.17
N GLU A 184 7.74 -18.98 -5.41
CA GLU A 184 8.72 -19.73 -6.20
C GLU A 184 9.33 -18.92 -7.35
N SER A 185 8.65 -17.87 -7.81
CA SER A 185 9.13 -17.07 -8.94
C SER A 185 10.13 -16.02 -8.47
N VAL A 186 11.41 -16.24 -8.74
CA VAL A 186 12.46 -15.24 -8.44
C VAL A 186 12.60 -14.31 -9.64
N SER A 187 11.74 -13.28 -9.72
CA SER A 187 11.95 -12.11 -10.57
C SER A 187 12.38 -10.92 -9.72
N GLU A 188 13.08 -9.95 -10.33
CA GLU A 188 13.51 -8.73 -9.62
C GLU A 188 12.30 -7.97 -9.04
N GLU A 189 11.22 -7.89 -9.81
CA GLU A 189 9.96 -7.26 -9.40
C GLU A 189 9.30 -7.99 -8.24
N ASN A 190 9.21 -9.33 -8.32
CA ASN A 190 8.58 -10.13 -7.28
C ASN A 190 9.37 -10.03 -5.96
N MET A 191 10.70 -10.14 -6.03
CA MET A 191 11.56 -10.00 -4.86
C MET A 191 11.49 -8.60 -4.24
N ALA A 192 11.43 -7.55 -5.06
CA ALA A 192 11.27 -6.19 -4.57
C ALA A 192 9.96 -6.02 -3.79
N GLY A 193 8.85 -6.57 -4.28
CA GLY A 193 7.58 -6.59 -3.55
C GLY A 193 7.68 -7.33 -2.21
N TRP A 194 8.34 -8.49 -2.18
CA TRP A 194 8.54 -9.28 -0.96
C TRP A 194 9.42 -8.58 0.08
N HIS A 195 10.51 -7.94 -0.35
CA HIS A 195 11.33 -7.10 0.52
C HIS A 195 10.55 -5.90 1.04
N PHE A 196 9.73 -5.28 0.19
CA PHE A 196 8.88 -4.17 0.59
C PHE A 196 7.86 -4.59 1.67
N LEU A 197 7.25 -5.76 1.54
CA LEU A 197 6.37 -6.31 2.58
C LEU A 197 7.10 -6.51 3.92
N CYS A 198 8.34 -7.01 3.90
CA CYS A 198 9.14 -7.16 5.11
C CYS A 198 9.38 -5.79 5.78
N VAL A 199 9.73 -4.77 4.99
CA VAL A 199 9.90 -3.39 5.49
C VAL A 199 8.61 -2.87 6.13
N VAL A 200 7.48 -3.02 5.46
CA VAL A 200 6.16 -2.58 5.97
C VAL A 200 5.80 -3.26 7.29
N LEU A 201 6.15 -4.53 7.44
CA LEU A 201 5.90 -5.31 8.65
C LEU A 201 6.98 -5.13 9.74
N GLY A 202 7.97 -4.26 9.51
CA GLY A 202 9.08 -4.03 10.43
C GLY A 202 9.94 -5.28 10.65
N VAL A 203 10.09 -6.11 9.62
CA VAL A 203 10.88 -7.34 9.64
C VAL A 203 12.15 -7.15 8.82
N ASP A 204 13.29 -7.49 9.41
CA ASP A 204 14.55 -7.52 8.69
C ASP A 204 14.56 -8.71 7.72
N HIS A 205 14.54 -8.42 6.42
CA HIS A 205 14.63 -9.46 5.38
C HIS A 205 16.06 -9.98 5.18
N GLY A 206 17.07 -9.33 5.76
CA GLY A 206 18.47 -9.74 5.70
C GLY A 206 18.94 -10.10 4.29
N ASN A 207 19.45 -11.32 4.13
CA ASN A 207 19.89 -11.88 2.85
C ASN A 207 18.82 -12.74 2.18
N ALA A 208 17.53 -12.56 2.48
CA ALA A 208 16.48 -13.31 1.81
C ALA A 208 16.58 -13.04 0.30
N THR A 209 16.94 -14.07 -0.44
CA THR A 209 17.10 -14.07 -1.90
C THR A 209 15.90 -14.68 -2.60
N THR A 210 14.98 -15.28 -1.83
CA THR A 210 13.76 -15.90 -2.35
C THR A 210 12.51 -15.37 -1.66
N PRO A 211 11.35 -15.39 -2.34
CA PRO A 211 10.08 -15.07 -1.73
C PRO A 211 9.73 -15.98 -0.54
N ALA A 212 10.08 -17.27 -0.62
CA ALA A 212 9.83 -18.25 0.45
C ALA A 212 10.58 -17.91 1.76
N GLU A 213 11.78 -17.36 1.66
CA GLU A 213 12.51 -16.85 2.84
C GLU A 213 11.79 -15.64 3.44
N CYS A 214 11.35 -14.68 2.62
CA CYS A 214 10.57 -13.53 3.08
C CYS A 214 9.25 -13.96 3.72
N ALA A 215 8.55 -14.92 3.11
CA ALA A 215 7.32 -15.52 3.62
C ALA A 215 7.51 -16.10 5.03
N ASN A 216 8.62 -16.79 5.26
CA ASN A 216 8.95 -17.34 6.58
C ASN A 216 9.18 -16.27 7.65
N LEU A 217 9.64 -15.09 7.27
CA LEU A 217 9.91 -13.98 8.18
C LEU A 217 8.62 -13.25 8.59
N VAL A 218 7.59 -13.26 7.74
CA VAL A 218 6.33 -12.52 7.97
C VAL A 218 5.19 -13.39 8.53
N LYS A 219 5.33 -14.72 8.51
CA LYS A 219 4.27 -15.68 8.87
C LYS A 219 3.78 -15.63 10.32
N ASP A 220 4.55 -15.04 11.23
CA ASP A 220 4.19 -14.93 12.65
C ASP A 220 3.63 -13.55 13.02
N LYS A 221 3.51 -12.64 12.04
CA LYS A 221 2.89 -11.34 12.25
C LYS A 221 1.37 -11.49 12.23
N HIS A 222 0.69 -11.03 13.27
CA HIS A 222 -0.77 -10.93 13.29
C HIS A 222 -1.16 -9.47 13.02
N VAL A 223 -1.63 -9.20 11.81
CA VAL A 223 -2.02 -7.88 11.35
C VAL A 223 -3.17 -8.02 10.37
N ASN A 224 -4.08 -7.04 10.34
CA ASN A 224 -5.18 -7.04 9.40
C ASN A 224 -4.68 -6.60 8.02
N ILE A 225 -5.07 -7.32 6.96
CA ILE A 225 -4.57 -7.03 5.61
C ILE A 225 -5.01 -5.64 5.09
N TYR A 226 -6.19 -5.18 5.50
CA TYR A 226 -6.68 -3.87 5.11
C TYR A 226 -5.91 -2.77 5.83
N ASP A 227 -5.41 -3.04 7.04
CA ASP A 227 -4.53 -2.10 7.75
C ASP A 227 -3.16 -1.98 7.07
N ILE A 228 -2.63 -3.06 6.50
CA ILE A 228 -1.39 -3.00 5.70
C ILE A 228 -1.60 -2.11 4.48
N LEU A 229 -2.68 -2.37 3.73
CA LEU A 229 -3.00 -1.60 2.52
C LEU A 229 -3.25 -0.13 2.87
N ASP A 230 -4.06 0.15 3.90
CA ASP A 230 -4.33 1.51 4.37
C ASP A 230 -3.04 2.19 4.85
N PHE A 231 -2.17 1.48 5.57
CA PHE A 231 -0.89 2.00 6.06
C PHE A 231 0.05 2.37 4.92
N VAL A 232 0.23 1.51 3.92
CA VAL A 232 1.06 1.80 2.74
C VAL A 232 0.45 2.90 1.87
N ARG A 233 -0.87 2.86 1.67
CA ARG A 233 -1.62 3.89 0.95
C ARG A 233 -1.50 5.25 1.63
N ASP A 234 -1.45 5.25 2.96
CA ASP A 234 -1.25 6.46 3.74
C ASP A 234 0.25 6.75 3.93
N GLY A 235 1.13 6.09 3.17
CA GLY A 235 2.57 6.29 3.11
C GLY A 235 3.32 6.04 4.42
N MET A 236 2.90 5.04 5.17
CA MET A 236 3.57 4.57 6.37
C MET A 236 3.78 5.68 7.42
N PRO A 237 2.71 6.35 7.87
CA PRO A 237 2.82 7.51 8.74
C PRO A 237 3.38 7.14 10.12
N GLN A 238 4.42 7.83 10.58
CA GLN A 238 5.02 7.58 11.91
C GLN A 238 4.05 7.79 13.07
N HIS A 239 3.09 8.71 12.93
CA HIS A 239 2.11 9.03 13.98
C HIS A 239 0.92 8.06 14.04
N ARG A 240 0.83 7.12 13.10
CA ARG A 240 -0.18 6.06 13.06
C ARG A 240 0.51 4.76 12.62
N PRO A 241 1.28 4.12 13.52
CA PRO A 241 1.98 2.89 13.20
C PRO A 241 1.00 1.76 12.90
N LEU A 242 1.45 0.81 12.09
CA LEU A 242 0.70 -0.41 11.78
C LEU A 242 0.39 -1.19 13.08
N LYS A 243 -0.87 -1.61 13.24
CA LYS A 243 -1.33 -2.31 14.44
C LYS A 243 -1.05 -3.81 14.33
N PHE A 244 -0.13 -4.29 15.17
CA PHE A 244 0.11 -5.72 15.36
C PHE A 244 -0.69 -6.24 16.55
N HIS A 245 -1.06 -7.51 16.47
CA HIS A 245 -1.80 -8.23 17.48
C HIS A 245 -0.93 -9.34 18.08
N GLU A 246 -1.05 -9.57 19.38
CA GLU A 246 -0.27 -10.62 20.05
C GLU A 246 -0.73 -12.00 19.59
N THR A 247 -2.05 -12.20 19.45
CA THR A 247 -2.63 -13.48 19.05
C THR A 247 -3.55 -13.36 17.84
N VAL A 248 -3.80 -14.50 17.17
CA VAL A 248 -4.82 -14.61 16.11
C VAL A 248 -6.22 -14.30 16.66
N LYS A 249 -6.48 -14.55 17.95
CA LYS A 249 -7.75 -14.21 18.59
C LYS A 249 -7.92 -12.69 18.67
N ASP A 250 -6.91 -11.95 19.11
CA ASP A 250 -6.98 -10.48 19.20
C ASP A 250 -7.14 -9.84 17.82
N LEU A 251 -6.47 -10.40 16.81
CA LEU A 251 -6.68 -10.01 15.41
C LEU A 251 -8.13 -10.28 14.96
N SER A 252 -8.70 -11.42 15.35
CA SER A 252 -10.10 -11.76 15.04
C SER A 252 -11.06 -10.78 15.70
N ASP A 253 -10.96 -10.58 17.01
CA ASP A 253 -11.83 -9.68 17.78
C ASP A 253 -11.77 -8.25 17.22
N TYR A 254 -10.58 -7.77 16.87
CA TYR A 254 -10.40 -6.48 16.20
C TYR A 254 -11.08 -6.43 14.82
N SER A 255 -10.83 -7.41 13.97
CA SER A 255 -11.32 -7.42 12.58
C SER A 255 -12.86 -7.51 12.50
N TYR A 256 -13.47 -8.27 13.41
CA TYR A 256 -14.92 -8.38 13.55
C TYR A 256 -15.55 -7.19 14.27
N GLY A 257 -14.80 -6.53 15.17
CA GLY A 257 -15.26 -5.35 15.90
C GLY A 257 -15.26 -4.06 15.08
N CYS A 258 -14.59 -4.03 13.91
CA CYS A 258 -14.70 -2.92 12.98
C CYS A 258 -16.13 -2.78 12.42
N VAL A 259 -16.54 -1.55 12.13
CA VAL A 259 -17.82 -1.24 11.48
C VAL A 259 -17.54 -0.41 10.23
N PRO A 260 -17.66 -0.99 9.02
CA PRO A 260 -18.00 -2.39 8.74
C PRO A 260 -16.86 -3.39 9.12
N PRO A 261 -17.16 -4.69 9.29
CA PRO A 261 -16.14 -5.70 9.58
C PRO A 261 -15.08 -5.78 8.48
N ARG A 262 -13.81 -5.82 8.88
CA ARG A 262 -12.65 -5.80 7.96
C ARG A 262 -12.10 -7.20 7.79
N ILE A 263 -12.88 -8.06 7.12
CA ILE A 263 -12.60 -9.49 6.98
C ILE A 263 -12.35 -9.83 5.51
N TYR A 264 -11.17 -10.38 5.26
CA TYR A 264 -10.83 -10.96 3.97
C TYR A 264 -11.02 -12.49 3.99
N PRO A 265 -11.71 -13.07 2.99
CA PRO A 265 -11.96 -14.51 2.93
C PRO A 265 -10.70 -15.29 2.56
N LEU A 266 -10.34 -16.26 3.41
CA LEU A 266 -9.11 -17.05 3.24
C LEU A 266 -9.09 -17.85 1.93
N ASP A 267 -10.23 -18.35 1.48
CA ASP A 267 -10.37 -19.13 0.23
C ASP A 267 -10.17 -18.30 -1.06
N ARG A 268 -10.17 -16.97 -0.93
CA ARG A 268 -9.85 -16.04 -2.03
C ARG A 268 -8.39 -15.67 -2.10
N ALA A 269 -7.64 -15.86 -1.01
CA ALA A 269 -6.19 -15.78 -1.05
C ALA A 269 -5.63 -17.07 -1.67
N ARG A 270 -5.69 -17.12 -3.00
CA ARG A 270 -5.31 -18.31 -3.75
C ARG A 270 -3.80 -18.40 -3.98
N ARG A 271 -3.12 -17.24 -4.04
CA ARG A 271 -1.74 -17.08 -4.53
C ARG A 271 -1.08 -15.84 -3.95
N GLY A 272 0.25 -15.81 -4.04
CA GLY A 272 1.08 -14.65 -3.69
C GLY A 272 1.29 -14.38 -2.21
N SER A 273 1.88 -13.22 -1.91
CA SER A 273 2.27 -12.81 -0.56
C SER A 273 1.11 -12.74 0.43
N LEU A 274 -0.10 -12.47 -0.07
CA LEU A 274 -1.32 -12.39 0.74
C LEU A 274 -1.57 -13.67 1.55
N VAL A 275 -1.28 -14.85 0.98
CA VAL A 275 -1.46 -16.16 1.64
C VAL A 275 -0.64 -16.25 2.94
N PHE A 276 0.53 -15.62 2.97
CA PHE A 276 1.49 -15.75 4.06
C PHE A 276 1.24 -14.74 5.18
N VAL A 277 0.50 -13.66 4.92
CA VAL A 277 0.13 -12.67 5.93
C VAL A 277 -1.27 -12.93 6.49
N LEU A 278 -2.14 -13.59 5.72
CA LEU A 278 -3.47 -13.94 6.19
C LEU A 278 -3.46 -14.96 7.33
N ARG A 279 -4.42 -14.76 8.24
CA ARG A 279 -4.66 -15.67 9.37
C ARG A 279 -6.11 -16.13 9.31
N GLY A 280 -6.33 -17.41 9.58
CA GLY A 280 -7.67 -17.95 9.74
C GLY A 280 -8.33 -17.42 11.02
N ILE A 281 -9.03 -16.28 10.92
CA ILE A 281 -9.66 -15.60 12.06
C ILE A 281 -11.08 -16.09 12.37
N SER A 282 -11.78 -16.68 11.39
CA SER A 282 -13.20 -17.09 11.51
C SER A 282 -13.45 -18.18 12.55
N LYS A 283 -12.44 -19.02 12.84
CA LYS A 283 -12.53 -20.09 13.86
C LYS A 283 -12.60 -19.56 15.30
N PHE A 284 -12.16 -18.31 15.53
CA PHE A 284 -12.16 -17.70 16.85
C PHE A 284 -13.41 -16.85 17.13
N HIS A 285 -14.10 -16.38 16.09
CA HIS A 285 -15.30 -15.55 16.23
C HIS A 285 -16.53 -16.30 16.75
N LYS A 286 -16.62 -17.63 16.53
CA LYS A 286 -17.72 -18.46 17.07
C LYS A 286 -17.79 -18.51 18.61
N LEU A 287 -16.80 -17.94 19.30
CA LEU A 287 -16.76 -17.82 20.76
C LEU A 287 -17.35 -16.49 21.28
N LEU A 288 -17.65 -15.54 20.39
CA LEU A 288 -18.45 -14.37 20.70
C LEU A 288 -19.93 -14.75 20.47
N LYS A 289 -20.73 -14.66 21.54
CA LYS A 289 -22.13 -15.12 21.56
C LYS A 289 -22.93 -14.51 20.38
N PRO A 290 -23.81 -15.28 19.72
CA PRO A 290 -24.69 -14.73 18.68
C PRO A 290 -25.57 -13.64 19.31
N GLY A 291 -25.43 -12.38 18.85
CA GLY A 291 -26.27 -11.26 19.33
C GLY A 291 -25.62 -9.87 19.35
N GLN A 292 -24.34 -9.71 19.01
CA GLN A 292 -23.64 -8.42 19.07
C GLN A 292 -22.91 -8.02 17.77
N GLY A 293 -23.37 -8.51 16.61
CA GLY A 293 -23.05 -7.84 15.34
C GLY A 293 -23.89 -6.57 15.21
N PRO A 294 -23.41 -5.51 14.53
CA PRO A 294 -24.23 -4.33 14.29
C PRO A 294 -25.48 -4.75 13.50
N VAL A 295 -26.64 -4.62 14.14
CA VAL A 295 -27.93 -4.61 13.45
C VAL A 295 -27.97 -3.28 12.70
N PRO A 296 -27.94 -3.26 11.35
CA PRO A 296 -28.23 -2.04 10.63
C PRO A 296 -29.65 -1.63 11.01
N ALA A 297 -29.83 -0.36 11.37
CA ALA A 297 -31.09 0.18 11.83
C ALA A 297 -32.23 -0.25 10.90
N ALA A 298 -33.18 -0.99 11.47
CA ALA A 298 -34.40 -1.35 10.77
C ALA A 298 -35.20 -0.07 10.52
N GLY A 299 -35.32 0.30 9.25
CA GLY A 299 -36.50 0.95 8.72
C GLY A 299 -36.54 2.47 8.76
N SER A 300 -36.72 3.03 7.57
CA SER A 300 -37.82 3.98 7.37
C SER A 300 -38.39 3.73 5.98
N ALA A 301 -39.38 2.83 5.90
CA ALA A 301 -40.45 2.99 4.93
C ALA A 301 -41.46 3.99 5.53
N PRO A 302 -41.91 4.96 4.73
CA PRO A 302 -43.35 5.20 4.63
C PRO A 302 -43.75 5.25 3.15
N ALA A 303 -44.78 4.49 2.73
CA ALA A 303 -46.21 4.78 2.87
C ALA A 303 -46.67 5.85 1.86
#